data_AF-A0AAX1QKG0-F1
#
_entry.id   AF-A0AAX1QKG0-F1
#
_cell.length_a   1.000
_cell.length_b   1.000
_cell.length_c   1.000
_cell.angle_alpha   90.00
_cell.angle_beta   90.00
_cell.angle_gamma   90.00
#
_symmetry.space_group_name_H-M   'P 1'
#
loop_
_entity.id
_entity.type
_entity.pdbx_description
1 polymer ?
#
loop_
_entity_poly.entity_id
_entity_poly.type
_entity_poly.pdbx_seq_one_letter_code
_entity_poly.pdbx_strand_id
1 'polypeptide(L)'
;MAFDYKKEYKALYQPPREPQFVTVPAMTFAAVRGQGDPNDPTGEYKAAIELLYGLLYTIKMSKKGSHRVDGYFDFVVPPLEGLWEQTGTGKESFHWTSMLRLPEFVTREEFDWAVREATAKKKKDFSKVEFFTYDEGLCVQCMHLGSYDDEPETLSRMNAFAAEQGYAVDFSETRFHHELYLSDPNRTAPEKRKTILRHPLKSSL
;
A
#
# COMPACT_ATOMS: atom_id res chain seq x y z
N MET A 1 -20.34 13.26 4.45
CA MET A 1 -19.94 11.95 3.90
C MET A 1 -18.44 11.82 4.10
N ALA A 2 -17.93 10.64 4.46
CA ALA A 2 -16.48 10.46 4.59
C ALA A 2 -15.83 10.42 3.19
N PHE A 3 -14.67 11.06 3.04
CA PHE A 3 -13.86 11.04 1.83
C PHE A 3 -13.37 9.61 1.56
N ASP A 4 -13.55 9.10 0.33
CA ASP A 4 -13.21 7.72 -0.03
C ASP A 4 -12.26 7.74 -1.22
N TYR A 5 -10.96 7.53 -0.94
CA TYR A 5 -9.90 7.54 -1.96
C TYR A 5 -10.22 6.63 -3.15
N LYS A 6 -10.87 5.49 -2.92
CA LYS A 6 -11.19 4.56 -4.00
C LYS A 6 -12.23 5.15 -4.95
N LYS A 7 -13.13 6.00 -4.47
CA LYS A 7 -14.16 6.66 -5.27
C LYS A 7 -13.65 7.92 -5.96
N GLU A 8 -12.85 8.70 -5.25
CA GLU A 8 -12.34 9.99 -5.73
C GLU A 8 -11.18 9.80 -6.73
N TYR A 9 -10.31 8.81 -6.50
CA TYR A 9 -9.14 8.53 -7.35
C TYR A 9 -9.29 7.21 -8.11
N LYS A 10 -10.34 7.09 -8.93
CA LYS A 10 -10.66 5.85 -9.66
C LYS A 10 -9.50 5.34 -10.52
N ALA A 11 -8.75 6.24 -11.16
CA ALA A 11 -7.60 5.86 -11.98
C ALA A 11 -6.54 5.07 -11.19
N LEU A 12 -6.44 5.28 -9.87
CA LEU A 12 -5.45 4.62 -9.02
C LEU A 12 -5.99 3.38 -8.30
N TYR A 13 -7.31 3.34 -8.04
CA TYR A 13 -7.92 2.31 -7.19
C TYR A 13 -8.98 1.45 -7.89
N GLN A 14 -9.28 1.71 -9.16
CA GLN A 14 -10.25 0.95 -9.95
C GLN A 14 -9.77 0.74 -11.40
N PRO A 15 -8.57 0.18 -11.64
CA PRO A 15 -8.16 -0.20 -12.98
C PRO A 15 -9.07 -1.29 -13.56
N PRO A 16 -9.10 -1.42 -14.90
CA PRO A 16 -9.71 -2.56 -15.58
C PRO A 16 -8.86 -3.83 -15.40
N ARG A 17 -9.35 -4.96 -15.93
CA ARG A 17 -8.63 -6.26 -15.93
C ARG A 17 -7.61 -6.36 -17.08
N GLU A 18 -7.67 -5.41 -18.00
CA GLU A 18 -6.70 -5.17 -19.04
C GLU A 18 -5.58 -4.27 -18.48
N PRO A 19 -4.30 -4.57 -18.79
CA PRO A 19 -3.21 -3.68 -18.41
C PRO A 19 -3.41 -2.27 -18.97
N GLN A 20 -3.08 -1.26 -18.16
CA GLN A 20 -3.09 0.14 -18.58
C GLN A 20 -1.91 0.90 -17.95
N PHE A 21 -1.50 1.99 -18.59
CA PHE A 21 -0.55 2.93 -17.98
C PHE A 21 -1.23 3.84 -16.97
N VAL A 22 -0.46 4.25 -15.97
CA VAL A 22 -0.86 5.21 -14.96
C VAL A 22 0.35 6.01 -14.52
N THR A 23 0.15 7.31 -14.25
CA THR A 23 1.13 8.12 -13.54
C THR A 23 0.64 8.32 -12.12
N VAL A 24 1.36 7.78 -11.16
CA VAL A 24 1.04 7.85 -9.75
C VAL A 24 1.82 9.02 -9.16
N PRO A 25 1.15 10.08 -8.66
CA PRO A 25 1.85 11.21 -8.06
C PRO A 25 2.46 10.81 -6.71
N ALA A 26 3.39 11.62 -6.22
CA ALA A 26 3.88 11.50 -4.86
C ALA A 26 2.73 11.49 -3.83
N MET A 27 2.74 10.47 -2.96
CA MET A 27 1.78 10.31 -1.87
C MET A 27 2.50 10.03 -0.56
N THR A 28 1.86 10.37 0.54
CA THR A 28 2.39 10.08 1.88
C THR A 28 1.64 8.93 2.51
N PHE A 29 2.38 8.05 3.16
CA PHE A 29 1.91 6.82 3.78
C PHE A 29 2.45 6.68 5.19
N ALA A 30 1.70 5.99 6.04
CA ALA A 30 2.28 5.29 7.16
C ALA A 30 2.85 3.99 6.61
N ALA A 31 4.12 3.70 6.86
CA ALA A 31 4.79 2.52 6.31
C ALA A 31 5.56 1.75 7.39
N VAL A 32 5.65 0.43 7.23
CA VAL A 32 6.52 -0.43 8.04
C VAL A 32 7.28 -1.34 7.09
N ARG A 33 8.61 -1.36 7.22
CA ARG A 33 9.49 -2.27 6.48
C ARG A 33 9.71 -3.56 7.26
N GLY A 34 9.88 -4.66 6.55
CA GLY A 34 10.22 -5.94 7.14
C GLY A 34 10.65 -6.96 6.09
N GLN A 35 10.86 -8.19 6.56
CA GLN A 35 11.28 -9.31 5.74
C GLN A 35 10.57 -10.60 6.19
N GLY A 36 10.59 -11.61 5.32
CA GLY A 36 10.06 -12.94 5.60
C GLY A 36 8.65 -13.17 5.06
N ASP A 37 8.17 -14.41 5.24
CA ASP A 37 6.89 -14.88 4.70
C ASP A 37 5.72 -14.11 5.34
N PRO A 38 4.90 -13.38 4.56
CA PRO A 38 3.74 -12.66 5.10
C PRO A 38 2.65 -13.59 5.66
N ASN A 39 2.73 -14.90 5.40
CA ASN A 39 1.80 -15.90 5.90
C ASN A 39 2.24 -16.52 7.24
N ASP A 40 3.45 -16.23 7.73
CA ASP A 40 3.91 -16.71 9.02
C ASP A 40 3.11 -16.04 10.16
N PRO A 41 2.31 -16.79 10.94
CA PRO A 41 1.52 -16.21 12.03
C PRO A 41 2.37 -15.65 13.17
N THR A 42 3.65 -16.04 13.24
CA THR A 42 4.65 -15.58 14.19
C THR A 42 5.64 -14.58 13.58
N GLY A 43 5.52 -14.31 12.28
CA GLY A 43 6.40 -13.42 11.53
C GLY A 43 6.12 -11.93 11.77
N GLU A 44 7.01 -11.08 11.26
CA GLU A 44 6.95 -9.62 11.46
C GLU A 44 5.77 -8.97 10.74
N TYR A 45 5.27 -9.57 9.66
CA TYR A 45 4.24 -8.97 8.81
C TYR A 45 2.95 -8.66 9.57
N LYS A 46 2.43 -9.64 10.33
CA LYS A 46 1.21 -9.44 11.13
C LYS A 46 1.36 -8.29 12.12
N ALA A 47 2.50 -8.21 12.81
CA ALA A 47 2.78 -7.13 13.74
C ALA A 47 2.84 -5.76 13.04
N ALA A 48 3.42 -5.69 11.84
CA ALA A 48 3.44 -4.48 11.01
C ALA A 48 2.02 -4.02 10.65
N ILE A 49 1.15 -4.93 10.20
CA ILE A 49 -0.25 -4.60 9.87
C ILE A 49 -0.99 -4.02 11.09
N GLU A 50 -0.81 -4.62 12.27
CA GLU A 50 -1.42 -4.12 13.51
C GLU A 50 -0.94 -2.71 13.87
N LEU A 51 0.34 -2.39 13.63
CA LEU A 51 0.88 -1.04 13.85
C LEU A 51 0.28 -0.04 12.86
N LEU A 52 0.23 -0.37 11.57
CA LEU A 52 -0.32 0.51 10.54
C LEU A 52 -1.78 0.89 10.83
N TYR A 53 -2.64 -0.11 11.07
CA TYR A 53 -4.04 0.15 11.42
C TYR A 53 -4.16 0.82 12.79
N GLY A 54 -3.33 0.45 13.76
CA GLY A 54 -3.30 1.09 15.07
C GLY A 54 -3.07 2.60 14.97
N LEU A 55 -2.10 3.02 14.15
CA LEU A 55 -1.77 4.42 13.93
C LEU A 55 -2.87 5.13 13.14
N LEU A 56 -3.31 4.56 12.02
CA LEU A 56 -4.29 5.20 11.14
C LEU A 56 -5.64 5.39 11.84
N TYR A 57 -6.09 4.44 12.67
CA TYR A 57 -7.29 4.62 13.48
C TYR A 57 -7.12 5.67 14.58
N THR A 58 -5.89 5.87 15.10
CA THR A 58 -5.60 6.95 16.05
C THR A 58 -5.79 8.31 15.37
N ILE A 59 -5.23 8.48 14.17
CA ILE A 59 -5.43 9.68 13.33
C ILE A 59 -6.92 9.87 13.02
N LYS A 60 -7.60 8.82 12.53
CA LYS A 60 -9.01 8.88 12.17
C LYS A 60 -9.90 9.27 13.35
N MET A 61 -9.58 8.81 14.56
CA MET A 61 -10.39 9.04 15.76
C MET A 61 -9.97 10.29 16.55
N SER A 62 -8.94 11.02 16.11
CA SER A 62 -8.52 12.31 16.71
C SER A 62 -9.68 13.30 16.85
N LYS A 63 -10.63 13.30 15.89
CA LYS A 63 -11.88 14.10 15.96
C LYS A 63 -12.73 13.88 17.22
N LYS A 64 -12.56 12.76 17.91
CA LYS A 64 -13.26 12.43 19.17
C LYS A 64 -12.46 12.82 20.42
N GLY A 65 -11.21 13.24 20.25
CA GLY A 65 -10.33 13.68 21.34
C GLY A 65 -10.25 15.20 21.47
N SER A 66 -9.32 15.64 22.32
CA SER A 66 -8.98 17.05 22.52
C SER A 66 -8.01 17.60 21.47
N HIS A 67 -7.21 16.73 20.83
CA HIS A 67 -6.31 17.11 19.74
C HIS A 67 -7.11 17.37 18.46
N ARG A 68 -7.12 18.63 18.02
CA ARG A 68 -7.80 19.05 16.80
C ARG A 68 -6.75 19.25 15.72
N VAL A 69 -6.89 18.51 14.63
CA VAL A 69 -5.98 18.60 13.48
C VAL A 69 -6.56 19.60 12.49
N ASP A 70 -5.76 20.58 12.10
CA ASP A 70 -6.14 21.57 11.10
C ASP A 70 -6.39 20.90 9.75
N GLY A 71 -7.47 21.28 9.07
CA GLY A 71 -7.84 20.69 7.79
C GLY A 71 -8.39 19.25 7.87
N TYR A 72 -8.63 18.71 9.07
CA TYR A 72 -9.21 17.38 9.24
C TYR A 72 -10.51 17.20 8.45
N PHE A 73 -10.60 16.09 7.73
CA PHE A 73 -11.85 15.58 7.19
C PHE A 73 -12.04 14.10 7.54
N ASP A 74 -13.29 13.69 7.68
CA ASP A 74 -13.62 12.29 7.84
C ASP A 74 -13.27 11.51 6.57
N PHE A 75 -12.58 10.37 6.69
CA PHE A 75 -12.17 9.54 5.55
C PHE A 75 -12.45 8.06 5.77
N VAL A 76 -12.69 7.32 4.70
CA VAL A 76 -12.68 5.85 4.70
C VAL A 76 -11.23 5.40 4.72
N VAL A 77 -10.89 4.42 5.56
CA VAL A 77 -9.54 3.85 5.62
C VAL A 77 -9.16 3.33 4.23
N PRO A 78 -8.05 3.82 3.63
CA PRO A 78 -7.57 3.34 2.34
C PRO A 78 -7.25 1.84 2.37
N PRO A 79 -7.20 1.16 1.21
CA PRO A 79 -6.74 -0.23 1.16
C PRO A 79 -5.31 -0.34 1.69
N LEU A 80 -4.97 -1.53 2.20
CA LEU A 80 -3.58 -1.86 2.48
C LEU A 80 -2.81 -1.95 1.16
N GLU A 81 -1.60 -1.41 1.16
CA GLU A 81 -0.69 -1.44 0.03
C GLU A 81 0.62 -2.13 0.46
N GLY A 82 1.29 -2.81 -0.47
CA GLY A 82 2.53 -3.55 -0.23
C GLY A 82 3.52 -3.34 -1.36
N LEU A 83 4.72 -2.91 -1.03
CA LEU A 83 5.89 -2.92 -1.92
C LEU A 83 6.69 -4.18 -1.64
N TRP A 84 7.05 -4.92 -2.68
CA TRP A 84 7.67 -6.23 -2.58
C TRP A 84 8.93 -6.35 -3.42
N GLU A 85 9.93 -7.01 -2.84
CA GLU A 85 11.15 -7.47 -3.47
C GLU A 85 11.43 -8.91 -3.01
N GLN A 86 11.92 -9.76 -3.90
CA GLN A 86 12.31 -11.13 -3.58
C GLN A 86 13.78 -11.34 -3.96
N THR A 87 14.63 -11.62 -2.98
CA THR A 87 16.08 -11.76 -3.18
C THR A 87 16.54 -13.21 -3.33
N GLY A 88 15.64 -14.17 -3.19
CA GLY A 88 15.94 -15.60 -3.28
C GLY A 88 14.74 -16.43 -3.69
N THR A 89 14.83 -17.73 -3.43
CA THR A 89 13.69 -18.64 -3.60
C THR A 89 12.84 -18.66 -2.33
N GLY A 90 11.54 -18.87 -2.46
CA GLY A 90 10.65 -19.01 -1.30
C GLY A 90 10.23 -17.68 -0.68
N LYS A 91 9.14 -17.73 0.11
CA LYS A 91 8.49 -16.55 0.69
C LYS A 91 9.30 -15.93 1.84
N GLU A 92 10.20 -16.69 2.43
CA GLU A 92 11.13 -16.25 3.47
C GLU A 92 12.15 -15.21 2.98
N SER A 93 12.39 -15.15 1.66
CA SER A 93 13.31 -14.20 1.03
C SER A 93 12.66 -12.87 0.66
N PHE A 94 11.36 -12.70 0.96
CA PHE A 94 10.68 -11.44 0.70
C PHE A 94 11.19 -10.32 1.60
N HIS A 95 11.42 -9.17 0.99
CA HIS A 95 11.55 -7.89 1.64
C HIS A 95 10.33 -7.08 1.25
N TRP A 96 9.69 -6.45 2.23
CA TRP A 96 8.44 -5.76 2.00
C TRP A 96 8.35 -4.44 2.75
N THR A 97 7.61 -3.50 2.16
CA THR A 97 7.12 -2.30 2.83
C THR A 97 5.60 -2.34 2.80
N SER A 98 4.98 -2.58 3.95
CA SER A 98 3.52 -2.49 4.07
C SER A 98 3.13 -1.08 4.42
N MET A 99 2.10 -0.54 3.77
CA MET A 99 1.77 0.87 3.89
C MET A 99 0.27 1.17 3.77
N LEU A 100 -0.15 2.27 4.40
CA LEU A 100 -1.50 2.83 4.31
C LEU A 100 -1.39 4.31 3.96
N ARG A 101 -2.10 4.73 2.90
CA ARG A 101 -2.12 6.14 2.50
C ARG A 101 -2.62 7.03 3.65
N LEU A 102 -1.90 8.11 3.90
CA LEU A 102 -2.28 9.14 4.84
C LEU A 102 -3.09 10.23 4.14
N PRO A 103 -4.14 10.77 4.79
CA PRO A 103 -4.81 11.95 4.29
C PRO A 103 -3.90 13.17 4.20
N GLU A 104 -4.23 14.09 3.28
CA GLU A 104 -3.41 15.26 2.99
C GLU A 104 -3.29 16.24 4.17
N PHE A 105 -4.20 16.20 5.15
CA PHE A 105 -4.09 16.97 6.38
C PHE A 105 -3.04 16.41 7.36
N VAL A 106 -2.57 15.17 7.16
CA VAL A 106 -1.60 14.54 8.06
C VAL A 106 -0.21 15.05 7.70
N THR A 107 0.22 16.10 8.39
CA THR A 107 1.59 16.57 8.34
C THR A 107 2.52 15.66 9.14
N ARG A 108 3.84 15.90 9.05
CA ARG A 108 4.82 15.21 9.90
C ARG A 108 4.53 15.40 11.39
N GLU A 109 4.11 16.60 11.80
CA GLU A 109 3.77 16.88 13.20
C GLU A 109 2.57 16.05 13.68
N GLU A 110 1.54 15.95 12.84
CA GLU A 110 0.33 15.18 13.14
C GLU A 110 0.60 13.67 13.17
N PHE A 111 1.49 13.20 12.30
CA PHE A 111 1.98 11.83 12.34
C PHE A 111 2.74 11.56 13.64
N ASP A 112 3.69 12.42 14.01
CA ASP A 112 4.50 12.25 15.23
C ASP A 112 3.63 12.31 16.49
N TRP A 113 2.59 13.16 16.50
CA TRP A 113 1.57 13.15 17.55
C TRP A 113 0.83 11.81 17.60
N ALA A 114 0.37 11.31 16.46
CA ALA A 114 -0.38 10.05 16.40
C ALA A 114 0.46 8.87 16.88
N VAL A 115 1.77 8.85 16.59
CA VAL A 115 2.71 7.84 17.10
C VAL A 115 2.74 7.87 18.63
N ARG A 116 2.97 9.06 19.23
CA ARG A 116 3.00 9.21 20.70
C ARG A 116 1.68 8.80 21.35
N GLU A 117 0.57 9.25 20.77
CA GLU A 117 -0.78 8.98 21.26
C GLU A 117 -1.11 7.49 21.17
N ALA A 118 -0.80 6.84 20.05
CA ALA A 118 -1.01 5.41 19.85
C ALA A 118 -0.15 4.60 20.81
N THR A 119 1.12 4.96 20.99
CA THR A 119 2.02 4.30 21.95
C THR A 119 1.49 4.39 23.38
N ALA A 120 1.07 5.57 23.83
CA ALA A 120 0.54 5.77 25.17
C ALA A 120 -0.77 5.00 25.40
N LYS A 121 -1.73 5.10 24.48
CA LYS A 121 -3.06 4.49 24.65
C LYS A 121 -3.07 2.98 24.46
N LYS A 122 -2.31 2.49 23.48
CA LYS A 122 -2.30 1.06 23.11
C LYS A 122 -1.20 0.28 23.83
N LYS A 123 -0.30 0.96 24.56
CA LYS A 123 0.82 0.36 25.28
C LYS A 123 1.66 -0.56 24.38
N LYS A 124 1.88 -0.12 23.13
CA LYS A 124 2.62 -0.83 22.09
C LYS A 124 3.62 0.14 21.46
N ASP A 125 4.77 -0.36 21.03
CA ASP A 125 5.77 0.46 20.36
C ASP A 125 5.38 0.71 18.90
N PHE A 126 5.33 1.99 18.50
CA PHE A 126 5.04 2.43 17.13
C PHE A 126 6.28 3.02 16.44
N SER A 127 7.46 2.95 17.05
CA SER A 127 8.72 3.49 16.52
C SER A 127 9.11 2.94 15.15
N LYS A 128 8.66 1.73 14.80
CA LYS A 128 8.85 1.11 13.48
C LYS A 128 7.99 1.74 12.36
N VAL A 129 6.99 2.57 12.69
CA VAL A 129 6.12 3.17 11.67
C VAL A 129 6.73 4.46 11.14
N GLU A 130 6.90 4.53 9.83
CA GLU A 130 7.54 5.63 9.12
C GLU A 130 6.52 6.56 8.45
N PHE A 131 6.82 7.86 8.45
CA PHE A 131 6.15 8.86 7.62
C PHE A 131 6.81 8.85 6.23
N PHE A 132 6.28 8.04 5.33
CA PHE A 132 6.92 7.68 4.08
C PHE A 132 6.27 8.39 2.90
N THR A 133 7.02 9.24 2.20
CA THR A 133 6.58 9.80 0.91
C THR A 133 7.11 8.93 -0.21
N TYR A 134 6.23 8.47 -1.09
CA TYR A 134 6.57 7.63 -2.23
C TYR A 134 6.09 8.27 -3.52
N ASP A 135 7.05 8.59 -4.39
CA ASP A 135 6.79 9.06 -5.76
C ASP A 135 6.98 7.88 -6.71
N GLU A 136 5.87 7.19 -6.98
CA GLU A 136 5.91 5.95 -7.75
C GLU A 136 6.04 6.23 -9.26
N GLY A 137 5.55 7.36 -9.74
CA GLY A 137 5.73 7.82 -11.12
C GLY A 137 4.97 7.00 -12.16
N LEU A 138 5.59 6.82 -13.33
CA LEU A 138 4.99 6.07 -14.45
C LEU A 138 5.02 4.57 -14.19
N CYS A 139 3.85 3.93 -14.29
CA CYS A 139 3.66 2.50 -14.08
C CYS A 139 2.73 1.89 -15.13
N VAL A 140 2.80 0.56 -15.26
CA VAL A 140 1.70 -0.27 -15.76
C VAL A 140 0.95 -0.84 -14.57
N GLN A 141 -0.38 -0.90 -14.63
CA GLN A 141 -1.19 -1.54 -13.59
C GLN A 141 -2.33 -2.36 -14.20
N CYS A 142 -2.85 -3.30 -13.41
CA CYS A 142 -3.96 -4.16 -13.79
C CYS A 142 -4.75 -4.61 -12.55
N MET A 143 -6.07 -4.79 -12.69
CA MET A 143 -6.88 -5.48 -11.68
C MET A 143 -6.69 -7.00 -11.80
N HIS A 144 -6.12 -7.60 -10.77
CA HIS A 144 -6.11 -9.04 -10.56
C HIS A 144 -7.38 -9.49 -9.80
N LEU A 145 -8.03 -10.53 -10.33
CA LEU A 145 -9.17 -11.20 -9.71
C LEU A 145 -8.83 -12.68 -9.53
N GLY A 146 -8.54 -13.13 -8.32
CA GLY A 146 -8.08 -14.50 -8.09
C GLY A 146 -7.17 -14.65 -6.88
N SER A 147 -6.59 -15.84 -6.74
CA SER A 147 -5.61 -16.12 -5.70
C SER A 147 -4.32 -15.37 -5.98
N TYR A 148 -3.58 -15.01 -4.93
CA TYR A 148 -2.24 -14.40 -5.09
C TYR A 148 -1.28 -15.32 -5.85
N ASP A 149 -1.46 -16.64 -5.77
CA ASP A 149 -0.66 -17.61 -6.52
C ASP A 149 -0.91 -17.56 -8.05
N ASP A 150 -2.02 -16.94 -8.49
CA ASP A 150 -2.38 -16.76 -9.91
C ASP A 150 -1.90 -15.41 -10.48
N GLU A 151 -1.32 -14.53 -9.64
CA GLU A 151 -0.78 -13.25 -10.07
C GLU A 151 0.24 -13.32 -11.21
N PRO A 152 1.12 -14.36 -11.31
CA PRO A 152 2.08 -14.46 -12.41
C PRO A 152 1.45 -14.36 -13.81
N GLU A 153 0.21 -14.82 -14.01
CA GLU A 153 -0.49 -14.66 -15.29
C GLU A 153 -0.80 -13.18 -15.57
N THR A 154 -1.27 -12.45 -14.57
CA THR A 154 -1.59 -11.03 -14.68
C THR A 154 -0.33 -10.19 -14.88
N LEU A 155 0.75 -10.52 -14.16
CA LEU A 155 2.06 -9.87 -14.31
C LEU A 155 2.65 -10.09 -15.70
N SER A 156 2.54 -11.30 -16.25
CA SER A 156 2.99 -11.61 -17.61
C SER A 156 2.27 -10.75 -18.65
N ARG A 157 0.94 -10.62 -18.54
CA ARG A 157 0.13 -9.74 -19.41
C ARG A 157 0.53 -8.27 -19.29
N MET A 158 0.77 -7.78 -18.07
CA MET A 158 1.21 -6.40 -17.84
C MET A 158 2.57 -6.12 -18.48
N ASN A 159 3.52 -7.03 -18.31
CA ASN A 159 4.87 -6.89 -18.85
C ASN A 159 4.86 -6.95 -20.39
N ALA A 160 4.08 -7.85 -20.98
CA ALA A 160 3.91 -7.94 -22.44
C ALA A 160 3.30 -6.65 -23.01
N PHE A 161 2.22 -6.15 -22.41
CA PHE A 161 1.60 -4.88 -22.81
C PHE A 161 2.59 -3.71 -22.72
N ALA A 162 3.36 -3.60 -21.64
CA ALA A 162 4.36 -2.54 -21.51
C ALA A 162 5.44 -2.63 -22.60
N ALA A 163 5.95 -3.83 -22.86
CA ALA A 163 6.98 -4.07 -23.87
C ALA A 163 6.50 -3.78 -25.30
N GLU A 164 5.27 -4.15 -25.65
CA GLU A 164 4.64 -3.85 -26.95
C GLU A 164 4.54 -2.33 -27.21
N GLN A 165 4.43 -1.54 -26.14
CA GLN A 165 4.38 -0.07 -26.20
C GLN A 165 5.76 0.58 -26.03
N GLY A 166 6.84 -0.21 -26.01
CA GLY A 166 8.22 0.28 -25.93
C GLY A 166 8.72 0.61 -24.53
N TYR A 167 8.01 0.20 -23.47
CA TYR A 167 8.43 0.40 -22.08
C TYR A 167 9.12 -0.83 -21.51
N ALA A 168 10.10 -0.58 -20.64
CA ALA A 168 10.72 -1.60 -19.79
C ALA A 168 10.29 -1.40 -18.33
N VAL A 169 10.10 -2.51 -17.61
CA VAL A 169 9.93 -2.48 -16.15
C VAL A 169 11.18 -1.94 -15.46
N ASP A 170 10.98 -1.25 -14.34
CA ASP A 170 12.02 -0.50 -13.64
C ASP A 170 12.07 -0.86 -12.16
N PHE A 171 12.56 -2.07 -11.87
CA PHE A 171 12.89 -2.46 -10.51
C PHE A 171 14.28 -1.93 -10.16
N SER A 172 14.33 -1.08 -9.13
CA SER A 172 15.56 -0.45 -8.64
C SER A 172 15.48 -0.32 -7.11
N GLU A 173 16.53 0.21 -6.48
CA GLU A 173 16.59 0.38 -5.02
C GLU A 173 15.40 1.16 -4.41
N THR A 174 14.70 1.94 -5.23
CA THR A 174 13.54 2.75 -4.80
C THR A 174 12.26 2.39 -5.52
N ARG A 175 12.22 1.36 -6.36
CA ARG A 175 11.04 1.02 -7.19
C ARG A 175 10.79 -0.48 -7.18
N PHE A 176 9.59 -0.86 -6.75
CA PHE A 176 9.27 -2.23 -6.32
C PHE A 176 8.02 -2.78 -7.02
N HIS A 177 7.80 -4.09 -6.89
CA HIS A 177 6.49 -4.67 -7.20
C HIS A 177 5.46 -4.11 -6.22
N HIS A 178 4.36 -3.55 -6.71
CA HIS A 178 3.37 -2.87 -5.86
C HIS A 178 2.00 -3.55 -5.96
N GLU A 179 1.49 -3.98 -4.82
CA GLU A 179 0.17 -4.58 -4.66
C GLU A 179 -0.74 -3.69 -3.81
N LEU A 180 -2.00 -3.48 -4.25
CA LEU A 180 -3.03 -2.81 -3.45
C LEU A 180 -4.18 -3.78 -3.17
N TYR A 181 -4.39 -4.11 -1.89
CA TYR A 181 -5.37 -5.10 -1.44
C TYR A 181 -6.75 -4.47 -1.24
N LEU A 182 -7.61 -4.56 -2.26
CA LEU A 182 -8.97 -4.00 -2.21
C LEU A 182 -9.97 -4.90 -1.46
N SER A 183 -9.62 -6.18 -1.31
CA SER A 183 -10.37 -7.18 -0.56
C SER A 183 -9.64 -7.54 0.73
N ASP A 184 -10.38 -7.78 1.81
CA ASP A 184 -9.82 -8.34 3.04
C ASP A 184 -9.58 -9.85 2.82
N PRO A 185 -8.33 -10.34 2.83
CA PRO A 185 -8.02 -11.74 2.57
C PRO A 185 -8.56 -12.70 3.63
N ASN A 186 -8.86 -12.19 4.84
CA ASN A 186 -9.44 -12.99 5.92
C ASN A 186 -10.96 -13.17 5.78
N ARG A 187 -11.59 -12.37 4.90
CA ARG A 187 -13.05 -12.35 4.71
C ARG A 187 -13.49 -12.68 3.29
N THR A 188 -12.53 -12.75 2.37
CA THR A 188 -12.78 -12.93 0.93
C THR A 188 -12.11 -14.21 0.47
N ALA A 189 -12.93 -15.12 -0.07
CA ALA A 189 -12.44 -16.36 -0.67
C ALA A 189 -11.43 -16.06 -1.80
N PRO A 190 -10.33 -16.85 -1.94
CA PRO A 190 -9.24 -16.55 -2.86
C PRO A 190 -9.70 -16.16 -4.27
N GLU A 191 -10.64 -16.90 -4.86
CA GLU A 191 -11.16 -16.70 -6.21
C GLU A 191 -11.96 -15.40 -6.43
N LYS A 192 -12.27 -14.68 -5.35
CA LYS A 192 -13.03 -13.40 -5.38
C LYS A 192 -12.21 -12.20 -4.92
N ARG A 193 -10.93 -12.40 -4.56
CA ARG A 193 -10.07 -11.32 -4.11
C ARG A 193 -9.80 -10.36 -5.26
N LYS A 194 -9.70 -9.08 -4.90
CA LYS A 194 -9.35 -7.99 -5.80
C LYS A 194 -8.05 -7.37 -5.34
N THR A 195 -7.03 -7.47 -6.17
CA THR A 195 -5.72 -6.87 -5.95
C THR A 195 -5.38 -6.03 -7.17
N ILE A 196 -4.90 -4.81 -6.96
CA ILE A 196 -4.27 -4.07 -8.06
C ILE A 196 -2.80 -4.46 -8.05
N LEU A 197 -2.32 -4.97 -9.18
CA LEU A 197 -0.90 -5.18 -9.40
C LEU A 197 -0.37 -4.00 -10.19
N ARG A 198 0.78 -3.47 -9.79
CA ARG A 198 1.41 -2.32 -10.43
C ARG A 198 2.91 -2.52 -10.51
N HIS A 199 3.45 -2.32 -11.71
CA HIS A 199 4.89 -2.36 -11.98
C HIS A 199 5.41 -0.99 -12.43
N PRO A 200 6.50 -0.51 -11.83
CA PRO A 200 7.19 0.69 -12.26
C PRO A 200 7.73 0.52 -13.69
N LEU A 201 7.66 1.58 -14.50
CA LEU A 201 8.22 1.64 -15.85
C LEU A 201 9.30 2.70 -15.96
N LYS A 202 10.33 2.44 -16.76
CA LYS A 202 11.34 3.45 -17.08
C LYS A 202 10.66 4.59 -17.84
N SER A 203 10.91 5.82 -17.43
CA SER A 203 10.65 6.97 -18.30
C SER A 203 11.52 6.80 -19.54
N SER A 204 10.96 6.93 -20.74
CA SER A 204 11.75 6.89 -21.96
C SER A 204 12.84 7.97 -21.89
N LEU A 205 14.11 7.57 -22.00
CA LEU A 205 15.21 8.48 -22.30
C LEU A 205 15.11 8.98 -23.75
#